data_AF-A0A8H3QV05-F1
#
_entry.id   AF-A0A8H3QV05-F1
#
_cell.length_a   1.000
_cell.length_b   1.000
_cell.length_c   1.000
_cell.angle_alpha   90.00
_cell.angle_beta   90.00
_cell.angle_gamma   90.00
#
_symmetry.space_group_name_H-M   'P 1'
#
loop_
_entity.id
_entity.type
_entity.pdbx_description
1 polymer ?
#
loop_
_entity_poly.entity_id
_entity_poly.type
_entity_poly.pdbx_seq_one_letter_code
_entity_poly.pdbx_strand_id
1 'polypeptide(L)'
;MMLSLNCLILGRASEKSFTEDIGEEYDTDDKVKIKFVDFKVSHLKEKLFRRQIIKDITSSSEYIDLWKVDGKKVNEEENNLKEFTESDIKEKLGGVKMVGKNKLKSYFIKMSEEEEEDIHVFIVSTTTAGPSQQGVPQGPNWNDASSVYSWIQTFQLNRGRNRLVTSFGMDFEFCGRDDTIDILWNGNNLLNRNGIVERFKYHGDREKEHHPIPVVACGPGTGKSRFLDEVEELLKRNVDDLDDPNNKDNEDIQKIRNAFKNMVVINTTYGNGSPAKFEDLIIVQIDDDQVINAETSLAIRILYEYFRPKHNYGRFSFSDFRSLCKKHSTISEFTLNTALQVVHTDTVKQKETLIVLVLGIDEFNKLHDVHKGACKALVNSIGGMMLDSQNIFFIPIMAGTIEGPLEEYITESRYKQLRLPLYLLDRNHATEIGKTMGLIDEKYGKLHPYFQVSIGDVGGHVRTLEYFYEFFEREMETKDPDKKDPYKVEINHIMHQVEAKISYEYGLGSYSRWLTEVLAKAILNLPVNKDDKIKFNGKSTSYRDLSSMGLINLVLADTTT
;
A
#
# COMPACT_ATOMS: atom_id res chain seq x y z
N MET A 1 15.03 10.25 44.43
CA MET A 1 13.71 9.62 44.19
C MET A 1 12.73 10.32 45.12
N MET A 2 11.61 10.82 44.60
CA MET A 2 10.63 11.63 45.33
C MET A 2 9.32 10.88 45.62
N LEU A 3 9.00 9.85 44.84
CA LEU A 3 7.83 8.98 45.04
C LEU A 3 8.04 7.64 44.31
N SER A 4 7.67 6.52 44.94
CA SER A 4 7.56 5.20 44.33
C SER A 4 6.10 4.81 44.18
N LEU A 5 5.71 4.21 43.06
CA LEU A 5 4.34 3.73 42.85
C LEU A 5 4.32 2.27 42.44
N ASN A 6 3.60 1.42 43.18
CA ASN A 6 3.29 0.05 42.78
C ASN A 6 2.11 0.06 41.81
N CYS A 7 2.38 -0.25 40.55
CA CYS A 7 1.40 -0.20 39.46
C CYS A 7 0.79 -1.57 39.19
N LEU A 8 -0.53 -1.67 39.37
CA LEU A 8 -1.35 -2.85 39.08
C LEU A 8 -2.17 -2.60 37.82
N ILE A 9 -2.31 -3.61 36.96
CA ILE A 9 -3.09 -3.51 35.72
C ILE A 9 -4.39 -4.30 35.90
N LEU A 10 -5.54 -3.67 35.62
CA LEU A 10 -6.84 -4.32 35.70
C LEU A 10 -6.89 -5.57 34.81
N GLY A 11 -7.44 -6.67 35.33
CA GLY A 11 -7.51 -7.95 34.62
C GLY A 11 -6.22 -8.78 34.66
N ARG A 12 -5.22 -8.37 35.47
CA ARG A 12 -3.97 -9.11 35.69
C ARG A 12 -3.77 -9.45 37.17
N ALA A 13 -3.01 -10.51 37.43
CA ALA A 13 -2.61 -10.91 38.78
C ALA A 13 -1.56 -9.96 39.38
N SER A 14 -1.46 -9.91 40.72
CA SER A 14 -0.51 -9.07 41.47
C SER A 14 0.95 -9.29 41.09
N GLU A 15 1.32 -10.53 40.77
CA GLU A 15 2.66 -10.93 40.31
C GLU A 15 3.13 -10.21 39.04
N LYS A 16 2.19 -9.63 38.27
CA LYS A 16 2.49 -8.83 37.07
C LYS A 16 2.51 -7.32 37.33
N SER A 17 2.50 -6.92 38.61
CA SER A 17 2.71 -5.53 39.00
C SER A 17 4.15 -5.09 38.70
N PHE A 18 4.33 -3.78 38.59
CA PHE A 18 5.66 -3.19 38.44
C PHE A 18 5.74 -1.88 39.20
N THR A 19 6.94 -1.50 39.60
CA THR A 19 7.18 -0.24 40.30
C THR A 19 7.59 0.86 39.33
N GLU A 20 7.05 2.06 39.53
CA GLU A 20 7.40 3.25 38.75
C GLU A 20 7.93 4.37 39.66
N ASP A 21 9.22 4.67 39.52
CA ASP A 21 9.90 5.69 40.31
C ASP A 21 9.77 7.09 39.70
N ILE A 22 9.45 8.07 40.54
CA ILE A 22 9.35 9.48 40.16
C ILE A 22 10.49 10.26 40.81
N GLY A 23 11.32 10.88 39.96
CA GLY A 23 12.46 11.69 40.36
C GLY A 23 12.09 13.13 40.70
N GLU A 24 13.10 13.95 40.97
CA GLU A 24 12.94 15.39 41.23
C GLU A 24 12.48 16.18 40.00
N GLU A 25 12.95 15.75 38.83
CA GLU A 25 12.62 16.30 37.52
C GLU A 25 12.16 15.19 36.57
N TYR A 26 11.32 15.56 35.61
CA TYR A 26 10.85 14.70 34.53
C TYR A 26 10.94 15.42 33.18
N ASP A 27 11.54 14.75 32.20
CA ASP A 27 11.55 15.18 30.80
C ASP A 27 10.35 14.58 30.05
N THR A 28 9.46 15.46 29.59
CA THR A 28 8.35 15.13 28.67
C THR A 28 8.87 14.77 27.27
N ASP A 29 8.02 14.17 26.44
CA ASP A 29 8.37 13.85 25.04
C ASP A 29 8.76 15.10 24.22
N ASP A 30 8.21 16.27 24.58
CA ASP A 30 8.55 17.58 23.99
C ASP A 30 9.85 18.20 24.57
N LYS A 31 10.61 17.44 25.36
CA LYS A 31 11.86 17.86 26.02
C LYS A 31 11.67 19.03 27.01
N VAL A 32 10.45 19.19 27.55
CA VAL A 32 10.18 20.13 28.63
C VAL A 32 10.47 19.47 29.97
N LYS A 33 11.30 20.12 30.79
CA LYS A 33 11.61 19.73 32.16
C LYS A 33 10.55 20.18 33.15
N ILE A 34 10.00 19.22 33.90
CA ILE A 34 8.95 19.45 34.89
C ILE A 34 9.46 19.01 36.26
N LYS A 35 9.43 19.91 37.24
CA LYS A 35 9.75 19.60 38.63
C LYS A 35 8.62 18.81 39.29
N PHE A 36 8.96 17.93 40.24
CA PHE A 36 7.98 17.09 40.95
C PHE A 36 6.82 17.89 41.57
N VAL A 37 7.09 19.10 42.09
CA VAL A 37 6.07 20.00 42.67
C VAL A 37 4.97 20.41 41.68
N ASP A 38 5.27 20.37 40.38
CA ASP A 38 4.36 20.71 39.28
C ASP A 38 3.96 19.48 38.45
N PHE A 39 4.42 18.29 38.84
CA PHE A 39 4.13 17.04 38.16
C PHE A 39 2.64 16.69 38.30
N LYS A 40 1.96 16.48 37.17
CA LYS A 40 0.53 16.19 37.09
C LYS A 40 0.28 14.71 36.82
N VAL A 41 -0.95 14.26 37.08
CA VAL A 41 -1.39 12.90 36.76
C VAL A 41 -1.25 12.60 35.26
N SER A 42 -1.46 13.59 34.38
CA SER A 42 -1.23 13.42 32.93
C SER A 42 0.22 13.05 32.58
N HIS A 43 1.20 13.65 33.26
CA HIS A 43 2.62 13.31 33.05
C HIS A 43 2.94 11.90 33.57
N LEU A 44 2.25 11.43 34.63
CA LEU A 44 2.35 10.04 35.06
C LEU A 44 1.79 9.08 33.99
N LYS A 45 0.63 9.41 33.41
CA LYS A 45 0.04 8.60 32.31
C LYS A 45 1.00 8.51 31.11
N GLU A 46 1.62 9.61 30.72
CA GLU A 46 2.66 9.66 29.67
C GLU A 46 3.85 8.78 30.03
N LYS A 47 4.40 8.92 31.24
CA LYS A 47 5.53 8.13 31.72
C LYS A 47 5.21 6.63 31.74
N LEU A 48 4.05 6.23 32.25
CA LEU A 48 3.61 4.83 32.28
C LEU A 48 3.42 4.28 30.87
N PHE A 49 2.88 5.07 29.94
CA PHE A 49 2.72 4.68 28.53
C PHE A 49 4.05 4.40 27.83
N ARG A 50 5.19 4.91 28.32
CA ARG A 50 6.51 4.53 27.77
C ARG A 50 6.87 3.07 28.05
N ARG A 51 6.27 2.41 29.05
CA ARG A 51 6.49 1.00 29.36
C ARG A 51 5.79 0.10 28.35
N GLN A 52 6.52 -0.88 27.83
CA GLN A 52 6.00 -1.82 26.84
C GLN A 52 4.72 -2.54 27.34
N ILE A 53 4.70 -2.95 28.60
CA ILE A 53 3.54 -3.60 29.24
C ILE A 53 2.24 -2.77 29.16
N ILE A 54 2.36 -1.44 29.11
CA ILE A 54 1.24 -0.50 28.97
C ILE A 54 0.89 -0.28 27.51
N LYS A 55 1.89 -0.16 26.61
CA LYS A 55 1.67 -0.11 25.16
C LYS A 55 0.97 -1.36 24.62
N ASP A 56 1.14 -2.49 25.29
CA ASP A 56 0.48 -3.75 24.94
C ASP A 56 -1.04 -3.75 25.25
N ILE A 57 -1.52 -2.87 26.14
CA ILE A 57 -2.92 -2.82 26.61
C ILE A 57 -3.69 -1.56 26.18
N THR A 58 -3.02 -0.52 25.70
CA THR A 58 -3.66 0.71 25.23
C THR A 58 -2.81 1.41 24.17
N SER A 59 -3.45 2.19 23.29
CA SER A 59 -2.80 2.90 22.17
C SER A 59 -2.41 4.34 22.48
N SER A 60 -2.84 4.90 23.63
CA SER A 60 -2.51 6.26 24.06
C SER A 60 -2.54 6.36 25.58
N SER A 61 -1.72 7.27 26.13
CA SER A 61 -1.75 7.63 27.54
C SER A 61 -3.08 8.25 27.98
N GLU A 62 -3.86 8.81 27.04
CA GLU A 62 -5.17 9.40 27.35
C GLU A 62 -6.22 8.37 27.75
N TYR A 63 -6.12 7.15 27.22
CA TYR A 63 -7.02 6.03 27.53
C TYR A 63 -6.58 5.25 28.78
N ILE A 64 -5.59 5.76 29.52
CA ILE A 64 -5.20 5.19 30.80
C ILE A 64 -5.95 5.94 31.88
N ASP A 65 -6.80 5.28 32.64
CA ASP A 65 -7.31 5.80 33.90
C ASP A 65 -6.51 5.23 35.07
N LEU A 66 -6.10 6.14 35.95
CA LEU A 66 -5.32 5.82 37.14
C LEU A 66 -6.22 5.94 38.37
N TRP A 67 -6.18 4.93 39.21
CA TRP A 67 -6.93 4.88 40.46
C TRP A 67 -5.97 4.70 41.62
N LYS A 68 -5.98 5.63 42.58
CA LYS A 68 -5.29 5.41 43.86
C LYS A 68 -6.14 4.44 44.69
N VAL A 69 -5.53 3.38 45.21
CA VAL A 69 -6.22 2.39 46.05
C VAL A 69 -5.53 2.25 47.41
N ASP A 70 -6.20 1.57 48.34
CA ASP A 70 -5.68 1.22 49.65
C ASP A 70 -4.84 -0.07 49.58
N GLY A 71 -3.54 0.01 49.89
CA GLY A 71 -2.61 -1.11 49.81
C GLY A 71 -2.99 -2.30 50.70
N LYS A 72 -3.56 -2.05 51.89
CA LYS A 72 -3.97 -3.15 52.78
C LYS A 72 -5.09 -3.97 52.15
N LYS A 73 -6.04 -3.30 51.51
CA LYS A 73 -7.16 -3.96 50.80
C LYS A 73 -6.71 -4.69 49.55
N VAL A 74 -5.68 -4.18 48.86
CA VAL A 74 -5.06 -4.87 47.73
C VAL A 74 -4.46 -6.20 48.19
N ASN A 75 -3.78 -6.22 49.34
CA ASN A 75 -3.19 -7.44 49.89
C ASN A 75 -4.27 -8.43 50.37
N GLU A 76 -5.37 -7.95 50.95
CA GLU A 76 -6.51 -8.81 51.33
C GLU A 76 -7.18 -9.46 50.11
N GLU A 77 -7.19 -8.79 48.97
CA GLU A 77 -7.86 -9.22 47.73
C GLU A 77 -6.90 -9.79 46.66
N GLU A 78 -5.64 -10.07 47.02
CA GLU A 78 -4.56 -10.38 46.07
C GLU A 78 -4.93 -11.49 45.07
N ASN A 79 -5.58 -12.55 45.55
CA ASN A 79 -5.99 -13.70 44.73
C ASN A 79 -7.17 -13.39 43.78
N ASN A 80 -7.93 -12.32 44.04
CA ASN A 80 -9.13 -11.98 43.29
C ASN A 80 -8.90 -10.87 42.25
N LEU A 81 -7.76 -10.15 42.31
CA LEU A 81 -7.48 -8.96 41.50
C LEU A 81 -7.62 -9.17 39.98
N LYS A 82 -7.40 -10.40 39.49
CA LYS A 82 -7.51 -10.74 38.07
C LYS A 82 -8.95 -10.64 37.56
N GLU A 83 -9.95 -10.84 38.42
CA GLU A 83 -11.37 -10.83 38.08
C GLU A 83 -12.04 -9.47 38.35
N PHE A 84 -11.27 -8.47 38.78
CA PHE A 84 -11.82 -7.18 39.18
C PHE A 84 -12.34 -6.37 37.99
N THR A 85 -13.44 -5.67 38.23
CA THR A 85 -14.00 -4.63 37.36
C THR A 85 -13.66 -3.24 37.88
N GLU A 86 -13.96 -2.18 37.10
CA GLU A 86 -13.79 -0.79 37.56
C GLU A 86 -14.63 -0.49 38.82
N SER A 87 -15.80 -1.12 38.97
CA SER A 87 -16.62 -1.01 40.17
C SER A 87 -15.95 -1.64 41.39
N ASP A 88 -15.31 -2.80 41.23
CA ASP A 88 -14.59 -3.47 42.32
C ASP A 88 -13.41 -2.64 42.84
N ILE A 89 -12.70 -1.93 41.95
CA ILE A 89 -11.64 -1.00 42.35
C ILE A 89 -12.18 0.06 43.30
N LYS A 90 -13.35 0.63 43.00
CA LYS A 90 -13.97 1.67 43.83
C LYS A 90 -14.51 1.11 45.14
N GLU A 91 -15.26 0.02 45.08
CA GLU A 91 -16.04 -0.51 46.21
C GLU A 91 -15.20 -1.35 47.17
N LYS A 92 -14.33 -2.21 46.63
CA LYS A 92 -13.52 -3.16 47.42
C LYS A 92 -12.16 -2.58 47.80
N LEU A 93 -11.50 -1.87 46.88
CA LEU A 93 -10.16 -1.32 47.13
C LEU A 93 -10.14 0.13 47.61
N GLY A 94 -11.31 0.74 47.82
CA GLY A 94 -11.41 2.15 48.22
C GLY A 94 -10.90 3.12 47.15
N GLY A 95 -10.98 2.73 45.88
CA GLY A 95 -10.36 3.43 44.76
C GLY A 95 -10.85 4.87 44.58
N VAL A 96 -9.89 5.78 44.41
CA VAL A 96 -10.11 7.18 44.04
C VAL A 96 -9.52 7.44 42.65
N LYS A 97 -10.39 7.74 41.68
CA LYS A 97 -9.98 8.06 40.30
C LYS A 97 -9.14 9.35 40.28
N MET A 98 -7.97 9.26 39.67
CA MET A 98 -7.01 10.35 39.57
C MET A 98 -7.27 11.17 38.30
N VAL A 99 -7.45 12.48 38.45
CA VAL A 99 -7.82 13.38 37.37
C VAL A 99 -6.57 13.99 36.74
N GLY A 100 -6.44 13.89 35.41
CA GLY A 100 -5.23 14.26 34.65
C GLY A 100 -4.67 15.66 34.95
N LYS A 101 -5.53 16.67 35.10
CA LYS A 101 -5.13 18.07 35.35
C LYS A 101 -4.61 18.34 36.76
N ASN A 102 -4.86 17.44 37.72
CA ASN A 102 -4.47 17.62 39.11
C ASN A 102 -2.98 17.29 39.30
N LYS A 103 -2.35 17.99 40.25
CA LYS A 103 -0.97 17.68 40.66
C LYS A 103 -0.93 16.28 41.27
N LEU A 104 0.03 15.45 40.87
CA LEU A 104 0.15 14.09 41.39
C LEU A 104 0.28 14.08 42.91
N LYS A 105 1.10 14.99 43.45
CA LYS A 105 1.31 15.15 44.89
C LYS A 105 0.00 15.32 45.65
N SER A 106 -1.07 15.90 45.07
CA SER A 106 -2.35 16.11 45.76
C SER A 106 -3.03 14.82 46.23
N TYR A 107 -2.73 13.70 45.59
CA TYR A 107 -3.28 12.39 45.95
C TYR A 107 -2.52 11.72 47.11
N PHE A 108 -1.35 12.24 47.48
CA PHE A 108 -0.41 11.63 48.42
C PHE A 108 0.12 12.62 49.50
N ILE A 109 -0.57 13.75 49.76
CA ILE A 109 -0.10 14.85 50.64
C ILE A 109 0.07 14.46 52.12
N LYS A 110 -0.51 13.34 52.57
CA LYS A 110 -0.53 12.92 53.98
C LYS A 110 -0.20 11.44 54.08
N MET A 111 1.05 11.07 53.82
CA MET A 111 1.50 9.69 54.02
C MET A 111 2.52 9.65 55.15
N SER A 112 2.37 8.71 56.10
CA SER A 112 3.43 8.38 57.05
C SER A 112 4.56 7.60 56.35
N GLU A 113 5.74 7.49 56.96
CA GLU A 113 6.85 6.67 56.42
C GLU A 113 6.43 5.19 56.24
N GLU A 114 5.48 4.69 57.06
CA GLU A 114 4.91 3.34 56.91
C GLU A 114 3.93 3.21 55.72
N GLU A 115 3.37 4.32 55.20
CA GLU A 115 2.42 4.33 54.08
C GLU A 115 3.11 4.51 52.71
N GLU A 116 4.42 4.81 52.67
CA GLU A 116 5.17 4.98 51.42
C GLU A 116 5.45 3.66 50.68
N GLU A 117 5.54 2.53 51.41
CA GLU A 117 5.77 1.21 50.80
C GLU A 117 4.48 0.59 50.21
N ASP A 118 3.31 1.07 50.63
CA ASP A 118 1.98 0.53 50.28
C ASP A 118 1.23 1.39 49.23
N ILE A 119 1.95 2.19 48.43
CA ILE A 119 1.30 3.05 47.41
C ILE A 119 0.96 2.24 46.16
N HIS A 120 -0.30 1.82 46.06
CA HIS A 120 -0.82 1.12 44.89
C HIS A 120 -1.66 2.01 43.97
N VAL A 121 -1.38 1.93 42.67
CA VAL A 121 -2.15 2.57 41.60
C VAL A 121 -2.68 1.51 40.64
N PHE A 122 -3.99 1.47 40.43
CA PHE A 122 -4.62 0.66 39.40
C PHE A 122 -4.65 1.40 38.06
N ILE A 123 -4.22 0.70 37.01
CA ILE A 123 -4.20 1.14 35.62
C ILE A 123 -5.37 0.47 34.91
N VAL A 124 -6.33 1.28 34.47
CA VAL A 124 -7.53 0.85 33.75
C VAL A 124 -7.46 1.39 32.32
N SER A 125 -7.56 0.52 31.31
CA SER A 125 -7.63 0.94 29.90
C SER A 125 -9.07 1.28 29.54
N THR A 126 -9.37 2.56 29.34
CA THR A 126 -10.69 3.01 28.90
C THR A 126 -10.76 3.02 27.38
N THR A 127 -11.29 1.94 26.81
CA THR A 127 -11.78 2.01 25.43
C THR A 127 -13.08 2.81 25.46
N THR A 128 -13.14 3.95 24.77
CA THR A 128 -14.39 4.69 24.60
C THR A 128 -15.33 3.87 23.71
N ALA A 129 -16.13 3.00 24.33
CA ALA A 129 -17.36 2.47 23.78
C ALA A 129 -18.48 2.85 24.76
N GLY A 130 -19.51 3.53 24.26
CA GLY A 130 -20.77 3.69 24.99
C GLY A 130 -21.40 2.34 25.33
N PRO A 131 -22.36 2.30 26.26
CA PRO A 131 -22.70 1.10 27.02
C PRO A 131 -23.40 0.06 26.14
N SER A 132 -22.67 -0.96 25.71
CA SER A 132 -23.25 -2.28 25.44
C SER A 132 -23.00 -3.18 26.64
N GLN A 133 -24.09 -3.62 27.26
CA GLN A 133 -24.06 -4.65 28.28
C GLN A 133 -23.30 -5.89 27.78
N GLN A 134 -22.43 -6.41 28.64
CA GLN A 134 -21.91 -7.78 28.67
C GLN A 134 -21.26 -8.34 27.39
N GLY A 135 -19.93 -8.39 27.42
CA GLY A 135 -19.13 -9.22 26.52
C GLY A 135 -17.86 -8.49 26.09
N VAL A 136 -16.71 -9.16 26.18
CA VAL A 136 -15.41 -8.75 25.62
C VAL A 136 -15.62 -8.10 24.23
N PRO A 137 -14.95 -6.99 23.86
CA PRO A 137 -15.14 -6.38 22.54
C PRO A 137 -14.78 -7.40 21.45
N GLN A 138 -15.79 -8.06 20.89
CA GLN A 138 -15.60 -8.90 19.72
C GLN A 138 -15.29 -7.95 18.56
N GLY A 139 -14.16 -8.16 17.89
CA GLY A 139 -13.87 -7.48 16.63
C GLY A 139 -14.93 -7.76 15.57
N PRO A 140 -14.79 -7.22 14.36
CA PRO A 140 -15.71 -7.56 13.30
C PRO A 140 -15.66 -9.08 13.05
N ASN A 141 -16.81 -9.65 12.71
CA ASN A 141 -16.85 -10.94 12.07
C ASN A 141 -16.28 -10.78 10.66
N TRP A 142 -15.02 -11.19 10.47
CA TRP A 142 -14.30 -11.03 9.21
C TRP A 142 -14.86 -11.83 8.03
N ASN A 143 -15.78 -12.77 8.28
CA ASN A 143 -16.49 -13.49 7.22
C ASN A 143 -17.81 -12.79 6.82
N ASP A 144 -18.24 -11.76 7.55
CA ASP A 144 -19.45 -10.99 7.25
C ASP A 144 -19.12 -9.56 6.82
N ALA A 145 -19.38 -9.25 5.55
CA ALA A 145 -19.16 -7.92 4.99
C ALA A 145 -19.91 -6.83 5.75
N SER A 146 -21.11 -7.11 6.28
CA SER A 146 -21.89 -6.12 7.04
C SER A 146 -21.24 -5.79 8.38
N SER A 147 -20.71 -6.80 9.07
CA SER A 147 -19.94 -6.64 10.30
C SER A 147 -18.64 -5.86 10.07
N VAL A 148 -17.87 -6.23 9.04
CA VAL A 148 -16.63 -5.52 8.68
C VAL A 148 -16.92 -4.07 8.28
N TYR A 149 -17.99 -3.83 7.52
CA TYR A 149 -18.42 -2.48 7.15
C TYR A 149 -18.79 -1.65 8.39
N SER A 150 -19.58 -2.21 9.30
CA SER A 150 -19.96 -1.52 10.54
C SER A 150 -18.75 -1.17 11.40
N TRP A 151 -17.77 -2.07 11.47
CA TRP A 151 -16.52 -1.85 12.20
C TRP A 151 -15.65 -0.76 11.57
N ILE A 152 -15.44 -0.78 10.24
CA ILE A 152 -14.59 0.22 9.59
C ILE A 152 -15.21 1.62 9.67
N GLN A 153 -16.54 1.74 9.76
CA GLN A 153 -17.24 3.01 9.96
C GLN A 153 -17.03 3.61 11.36
N THR A 154 -16.43 2.89 12.31
CA THR A 154 -16.06 3.45 13.62
C THR A 154 -14.84 4.38 13.57
N PHE A 155 -14.08 4.36 12.47
CA PHE A 155 -12.94 5.26 12.27
C PHE A 155 -13.35 6.55 11.58
N GLN A 156 -12.50 7.58 11.69
CA GLN A 156 -12.60 8.71 10.76
C GLN A 156 -12.06 8.29 9.40
N LEU A 157 -12.87 8.41 8.36
CA LEU A 157 -12.57 7.89 7.04
C LEU A 157 -12.13 9.00 6.08
N ASN A 158 -11.21 8.68 5.17
CA ASN A 158 -10.73 9.64 4.17
C ASN A 158 -10.90 9.07 2.78
N ARG A 159 -12.00 9.45 2.13
CA ARG A 159 -12.33 9.01 0.77
C ARG A 159 -11.47 9.78 -0.22
N GLY A 160 -10.60 9.06 -0.92
CA GLY A 160 -9.71 9.59 -1.95
C GLY A 160 -8.54 8.64 -2.18
N ARG A 161 -8.03 8.60 -3.40
CA ARG A 161 -6.99 7.64 -3.80
C ARG A 161 -5.60 8.08 -3.33
N ASN A 162 -4.80 7.18 -2.79
CA ASN A 162 -3.36 7.40 -2.64
C ASN A 162 -2.70 7.17 -4.00
N ARG A 163 -1.85 8.10 -4.44
CA ARG A 163 -0.97 7.86 -5.58
C ARG A 163 0.15 6.93 -5.15
N LEU A 164 0.45 5.94 -5.99
CA LEU A 164 1.63 5.09 -5.83
C LEU A 164 2.91 5.88 -6.12
N VAL A 165 2.86 6.78 -7.11
CA VAL A 165 3.99 7.64 -7.46
C VAL A 165 3.96 8.93 -6.65
N THR A 166 5.02 9.14 -5.86
CA THR A 166 5.20 10.30 -4.98
C THR A 166 6.52 11.03 -5.22
N SER A 167 7.27 10.63 -6.25
CA SER A 167 8.51 11.28 -6.66
C SER A 167 8.27 12.57 -7.44
N PHE A 168 9.37 13.24 -7.80
CA PHE A 168 9.39 14.39 -8.69
C PHE A 168 8.46 14.24 -9.89
N GLY A 169 8.47 13.05 -10.50
CA GLY A 169 7.67 12.81 -11.68
C GLY A 169 6.17 12.78 -11.47
N MET A 170 5.63 12.82 -10.25
CA MET A 170 4.24 12.43 -9.98
C MET A 170 3.16 13.07 -10.86
N ASP A 171 3.42 14.24 -11.44
CA ASP A 171 2.52 14.95 -12.37
C ASP A 171 2.91 14.85 -13.85
N PHE A 172 3.87 13.98 -14.21
CA PHE A 172 4.20 13.66 -15.60
C PHE A 172 3.01 12.97 -16.26
N GLU A 173 2.52 13.53 -17.37
CA GLU A 173 1.62 12.78 -18.24
C GLU A 173 2.39 11.64 -18.90
N PHE A 174 1.99 10.40 -18.63
CA PHE A 174 2.79 9.25 -19.04
C PHE A 174 2.61 8.84 -20.50
N CYS A 175 3.34 9.46 -21.42
CA CYS A 175 3.25 9.10 -22.85
C CYS A 175 3.56 7.61 -23.13
N GLY A 176 3.04 7.07 -24.25
CA GLY A 176 3.37 5.71 -24.72
C GLY A 176 2.63 4.55 -24.04
N ARG A 177 1.55 4.85 -23.30
CA ARG A 177 0.70 3.86 -22.60
C ARG A 177 -0.60 3.50 -23.35
N ASP A 178 -0.79 4.05 -24.54
CA ASP A 178 -2.04 3.91 -25.31
C ASP A 178 -2.25 2.45 -25.75
N ASP A 179 -1.20 1.78 -26.23
CA ASP A 179 -1.24 0.36 -26.54
C ASP A 179 -1.54 -0.50 -25.30
N THR A 180 -1.03 -0.10 -24.12
CA THR A 180 -1.28 -0.79 -22.85
C THR A 180 -2.75 -0.76 -22.47
N ILE A 181 -3.38 0.43 -22.53
CA ILE A 181 -4.79 0.58 -22.21
C ILE A 181 -5.67 -0.04 -23.29
N ASP A 182 -5.29 0.05 -24.57
CA ASP A 182 -6.01 -0.59 -25.67
C ASP A 182 -6.06 -2.11 -25.47
N ILE A 183 -4.94 -2.75 -25.16
CA ILE A 183 -4.91 -4.20 -24.89
C ILE A 183 -5.70 -4.55 -23.63
N LEU A 184 -5.67 -3.71 -22.57
CA LEU A 184 -6.49 -3.94 -21.39
C LEU A 184 -8.00 -3.86 -21.73
N TRP A 185 -8.38 -2.92 -22.60
CA TRP A 185 -9.77 -2.65 -22.97
C TRP A 185 -10.33 -3.67 -23.97
N ASN A 186 -9.64 -3.82 -25.10
CA ASN A 186 -10.06 -4.60 -26.26
C ASN A 186 -9.51 -6.04 -26.24
N GLY A 187 -8.41 -6.27 -25.53
CA GLY A 187 -7.78 -7.59 -25.43
C GLY A 187 -6.62 -7.76 -26.41
N ASN A 188 -6.16 -8.99 -26.53
CA ASN A 188 -5.10 -9.37 -27.46
C ASN A 188 -5.61 -10.44 -28.42
N ASN A 189 -5.99 -10.00 -29.62
CA ASN A 189 -6.54 -10.87 -30.68
C ASN A 189 -5.52 -11.94 -31.13
N LEU A 190 -4.23 -11.60 -31.17
CA LEU A 190 -3.17 -12.55 -31.59
C LEU A 190 -3.03 -13.73 -30.64
N LEU A 191 -3.26 -13.51 -29.35
CA LEU A 191 -3.17 -14.54 -28.31
C LEU A 191 -4.53 -15.10 -27.90
N ASN A 192 -5.61 -14.64 -28.54
CA ASN A 192 -6.99 -14.90 -28.15
C ASN A 192 -7.21 -14.69 -26.64
N ARG A 193 -6.99 -13.45 -26.19
CA ARG A 193 -7.17 -13.03 -24.80
C ARG A 193 -8.18 -11.89 -24.74
N ASN A 194 -9.28 -12.11 -24.05
CA ASN A 194 -10.33 -11.11 -23.89
C ASN A 194 -9.84 -9.91 -23.07
N GLY A 195 -10.10 -8.71 -23.56
CA GLY A 195 -10.00 -7.47 -22.79
C GLY A 195 -11.24 -7.25 -21.91
N ILE A 196 -11.34 -6.08 -21.30
CA ILE A 196 -12.48 -5.67 -20.48
C ILE A 196 -13.82 -5.82 -21.21
N VAL A 197 -13.91 -5.37 -22.47
CA VAL A 197 -15.18 -5.35 -23.23
C VAL A 197 -15.74 -6.77 -23.41
N GLU A 198 -14.92 -7.69 -23.91
CA GLU A 198 -15.33 -9.09 -24.09
C GLU A 198 -15.54 -9.79 -22.74
N ARG A 199 -14.67 -9.56 -21.75
CA ARG A 199 -14.86 -10.09 -20.39
C ARG A 199 -16.19 -9.69 -19.77
N PHE A 200 -16.66 -8.48 -20.05
CA PHE A 200 -17.93 -7.98 -19.53
C PHE A 200 -19.14 -8.71 -20.15
N LYS A 201 -19.06 -9.09 -21.43
CA LYS A 201 -20.11 -9.89 -22.09
C LYS A 201 -20.24 -11.28 -21.49
N TYR A 202 -19.11 -11.85 -21.06
CA TYR A 202 -19.05 -13.12 -20.33
C TYR A 202 -19.20 -12.94 -18.81
N HIS A 203 -19.65 -11.79 -18.30
CA HIS A 203 -19.81 -11.60 -16.85
C HIS A 203 -20.80 -12.60 -16.26
N GLY A 204 -20.37 -13.33 -15.23
CA GLY A 204 -21.11 -14.45 -14.63
C GLY A 204 -20.84 -15.82 -15.25
N ASP A 205 -20.04 -15.89 -16.31
CA ASP A 205 -19.48 -17.14 -16.83
C ASP A 205 -18.36 -17.65 -15.89
N ARG A 206 -18.27 -18.97 -15.74
CA ARG A 206 -17.25 -19.67 -14.95
C ARG A 206 -16.11 -20.21 -15.79
N GLU A 207 -16.14 -20.02 -17.10
CA GLU A 207 -15.07 -20.41 -18.01
C GLU A 207 -13.85 -19.47 -17.87
N LYS A 208 -12.79 -20.01 -17.26
CA LYS A 208 -11.52 -19.29 -16.99
C LYS A 208 -10.88 -18.66 -18.22
N GLU A 209 -11.14 -19.22 -19.39
CA GLU A 209 -10.62 -18.75 -20.67
C GLU A 209 -11.17 -17.39 -21.06
N HIS A 210 -12.41 -17.09 -20.69
CA HIS A 210 -13.04 -15.80 -20.95
C HIS A 210 -12.51 -14.68 -20.06
N HIS A 211 -11.83 -15.01 -18.96
CA HIS A 211 -11.42 -14.07 -17.92
C HIS A 211 -9.90 -14.12 -17.65
N PRO A 212 -9.06 -13.74 -18.64
CA PRO A 212 -7.63 -13.67 -18.42
C PRO A 212 -7.29 -12.58 -17.40
N ILE A 213 -6.21 -12.79 -16.63
CA ILE A 213 -5.74 -11.84 -15.60
C ILE A 213 -4.77 -10.86 -16.26
N PRO A 214 -5.06 -9.54 -16.24
CA PRO A 214 -4.14 -8.50 -16.71
C PRO A 214 -2.87 -8.42 -15.86
N VAL A 215 -1.71 -8.41 -16.53
CA VAL A 215 -0.39 -8.32 -15.87
C VAL A 215 0.53 -7.35 -16.58
N VAL A 216 1.08 -6.39 -15.82
CA VAL A 216 2.16 -5.47 -16.21
C VAL A 216 3.47 -5.96 -15.56
N ALA A 217 4.29 -6.67 -16.33
CA ALA A 217 5.55 -7.24 -15.85
C ALA A 217 6.74 -6.59 -16.57
N CYS A 218 7.30 -5.54 -15.98
CA CYS A 218 8.36 -4.74 -16.57
C CYS A 218 9.47 -4.45 -15.55
N GLY A 219 10.65 -4.07 -16.03
CA GLY A 219 11.80 -3.73 -15.21
C GLY A 219 11.52 -2.59 -14.23
N PRO A 220 12.36 -2.41 -13.20
CA PRO A 220 12.25 -1.28 -12.28
C PRO A 220 12.16 0.03 -13.07
N GLY A 221 11.42 1.04 -12.59
CA GLY A 221 11.49 2.39 -13.17
C GLY A 221 10.86 2.61 -14.56
N THR A 222 10.14 1.63 -15.10
CA THR A 222 9.46 1.69 -16.42
C THR A 222 8.09 2.39 -16.41
N GLY A 223 7.60 2.86 -15.25
CA GLY A 223 6.31 3.55 -15.15
C GLY A 223 5.10 2.69 -14.77
N LYS A 224 5.31 1.46 -14.27
CA LYS A 224 4.20 0.56 -13.86
C LYS A 224 3.24 1.19 -12.86
N SER A 225 3.78 1.72 -11.75
CA SER A 225 2.98 2.37 -10.71
C SER A 225 2.24 3.61 -11.23
N ARG A 226 2.83 4.32 -12.20
CA ARG A 226 2.21 5.46 -12.88
C ARG A 226 1.04 5.02 -13.76
N PHE A 227 1.22 3.98 -14.57
CA PHE A 227 0.12 3.41 -15.35
C PHE A 227 -1.05 3.02 -14.45
N LEU A 228 -0.78 2.38 -13.30
CA LEU A 228 -1.82 2.08 -12.33
C LEU A 228 -2.50 3.36 -11.83
N ASP A 229 -1.77 4.40 -11.41
CA ASP A 229 -2.34 5.68 -10.96
C ASP A 229 -3.25 6.32 -12.03
N GLU A 230 -2.90 6.23 -13.31
CA GLU A 230 -3.64 6.86 -14.40
C GLU A 230 -4.78 6.00 -15.00
N VAL A 231 -4.86 4.71 -14.64
CA VAL A 231 -5.82 3.76 -15.26
C VAL A 231 -7.28 4.22 -15.18
N GLU A 232 -7.64 4.93 -14.11
CA GLU A 232 -9.00 5.43 -13.92
C GLU A 232 -9.40 6.42 -15.03
N GLU A 233 -8.53 7.37 -15.34
CA GLU A 233 -8.78 8.38 -16.37
C GLU A 233 -8.77 7.75 -17.76
N LEU A 234 -7.84 6.82 -18.00
CA LEU A 234 -7.74 6.11 -19.27
C LEU A 234 -8.99 5.24 -19.54
N LEU A 235 -9.50 4.53 -18.54
CA LEU A 235 -10.74 3.75 -18.69
C LEU A 235 -11.96 4.65 -18.90
N LYS A 236 -12.03 5.82 -18.24
CA LYS A 236 -13.11 6.79 -18.48
C LYS A 236 -13.10 7.29 -19.93
N ARG A 237 -11.92 7.64 -20.47
CA ARG A 237 -11.76 8.03 -21.88
C ARG A 237 -12.29 6.95 -22.82
N ASN A 238 -11.90 5.69 -22.62
CA ASN A 238 -12.39 4.58 -23.44
C ASN A 238 -13.92 4.40 -23.36
N VAL A 239 -14.53 4.64 -22.19
CA VAL A 239 -15.99 4.61 -22.02
C VAL A 239 -16.67 5.78 -22.74
N ASP A 240 -16.06 6.97 -22.70
CA ASP A 240 -16.58 8.16 -23.38
C ASP A 240 -16.48 8.03 -24.91
N ASP A 241 -15.42 7.41 -25.42
CA ASP A 241 -15.25 7.10 -26.85
C ASP A 241 -16.31 6.12 -27.38
N LEU A 242 -16.97 5.35 -26.50
CA LEU A 242 -18.13 4.53 -26.87
C LEU A 242 -19.40 5.35 -27.13
N ASP A 243 -19.43 6.66 -26.84
CA ASP A 243 -20.57 7.57 -27.09
C ASP A 243 -20.69 8.04 -28.55
N ASP A 244 -20.12 7.29 -29.49
CA ASP A 244 -20.34 7.49 -30.91
C ASP A 244 -21.85 7.32 -31.23
N PRO A 245 -22.48 8.28 -31.96
CA PRO A 245 -23.87 8.16 -32.42
C PRO A 245 -24.20 6.84 -33.12
N ASN A 246 -23.22 6.19 -33.77
CA ASN A 246 -23.36 4.91 -34.44
C ASN A 246 -23.52 3.72 -33.48
N ASN A 247 -23.15 3.88 -32.21
CA ASN A 247 -23.22 2.84 -31.17
C ASN A 247 -24.49 2.89 -30.31
N LYS A 248 -25.40 3.85 -30.56
CA LYS A 248 -26.57 4.12 -29.70
C LYS A 248 -27.54 2.94 -29.56
N ASP A 249 -27.63 2.10 -30.58
CA ASP A 249 -28.54 0.94 -30.59
C ASP A 249 -27.87 -0.36 -30.09
N ASN A 250 -26.58 -0.31 -29.70
CA ASN A 250 -25.86 -1.48 -29.19
C ASN A 250 -26.10 -1.66 -27.68
N GLU A 251 -26.94 -2.64 -27.32
CA GLU A 251 -27.34 -2.92 -25.94
C GLU A 251 -26.14 -3.24 -25.02
N ASP A 252 -25.14 -3.98 -25.52
CA ASP A 252 -23.96 -4.34 -24.73
C ASP A 252 -23.11 -3.11 -24.39
N ILE A 253 -22.93 -2.20 -25.36
CA ILE A 253 -22.23 -0.93 -25.15
C ILE A 253 -22.97 -0.11 -24.07
N GLN A 254 -24.29 -0.04 -24.14
CA GLN A 254 -25.07 0.71 -23.16
C GLN A 254 -24.99 0.09 -21.76
N LYS A 255 -24.93 -1.25 -21.64
CA LYS A 255 -24.71 -1.95 -20.37
C LYS A 255 -23.34 -1.64 -19.79
N ILE A 256 -22.27 -1.69 -20.61
CA ILE A 256 -20.91 -1.34 -20.19
C ILE A 256 -20.89 0.10 -19.68
N ARG A 257 -21.38 1.07 -20.47
CA ARG A 257 -21.43 2.49 -20.06
C ARG A 257 -22.16 2.69 -18.75
N ASN A 258 -23.28 1.99 -18.54
CA ASN A 258 -24.04 2.09 -17.30
C ASN A 258 -23.29 1.49 -16.10
N ALA A 259 -22.61 0.36 -16.26
CA ALA A 259 -21.82 -0.25 -15.19
C ALA A 259 -20.65 0.65 -14.76
N PHE A 260 -19.96 1.28 -15.71
CA PHE A 260 -18.83 2.15 -15.46
C PHE A 260 -19.17 3.47 -14.76
N LYS A 261 -20.46 3.87 -14.70
CA LYS A 261 -20.90 5.03 -13.87
C LYS A 261 -20.59 4.86 -12.38
N ASN A 262 -20.57 3.60 -11.91
CA ASN A 262 -20.25 3.25 -10.53
C ASN A 262 -18.85 2.63 -10.43
N MET A 263 -17.93 3.00 -11.32
CA MET A 263 -16.57 2.48 -11.28
C MET A 263 -15.83 2.96 -10.03
N VAL A 264 -15.19 2.02 -9.34
CA VAL A 264 -14.30 2.27 -8.20
C VAL A 264 -12.91 1.77 -8.55
N VAL A 265 -11.90 2.62 -8.38
CA VAL A 265 -10.50 2.28 -8.65
C VAL A 265 -9.69 2.32 -7.35
N ILE A 266 -9.02 1.22 -7.03
CA ILE A 266 -8.19 1.06 -5.83
C ILE A 266 -6.79 0.64 -6.26
N ASN A 267 -5.77 1.32 -5.76
CA ASN A 267 -4.38 0.87 -5.90
C ASN A 267 -3.90 0.35 -4.56
N THR A 268 -3.30 -0.83 -4.56
CA THR A 268 -2.58 -1.42 -3.44
C THR A 268 -1.14 -1.69 -3.86
N THR A 269 -0.22 -1.78 -2.90
CA THR A 269 1.18 -2.10 -3.19
C THR A 269 1.74 -3.06 -2.16
N TYR A 270 2.61 -3.97 -2.58
CA TYR A 270 3.46 -4.78 -1.71
C TYR A 270 4.86 -4.18 -1.53
N GLY A 271 5.03 -2.95 -1.98
CA GLY A 271 6.26 -2.18 -1.93
C GLY A 271 6.26 -1.10 -0.86
N ASN A 272 6.81 0.06 -1.22
CA ASN A 272 6.91 1.22 -0.33
C ASN A 272 5.53 1.62 0.25
N GLY A 273 5.51 1.96 1.54
CA GLY A 273 4.29 2.29 2.28
C GLY A 273 3.58 1.08 2.88
N SER A 274 3.64 -0.08 2.22
CA SER A 274 3.02 -1.32 2.71
C SER A 274 3.82 -2.56 2.26
N PRO A 275 5.08 -2.72 2.71
CA PRO A 275 5.96 -3.78 2.20
C PRO A 275 5.40 -5.17 2.51
N ALA A 276 5.60 -6.12 1.59
CA ALA A 276 5.31 -7.53 1.83
C ALA A 276 6.15 -8.04 3.01
N LYS A 277 5.53 -8.78 3.93
CA LYS A 277 6.23 -9.40 5.06
C LYS A 277 5.75 -10.83 5.28
N PHE A 278 6.51 -11.62 6.04
CA PHE A 278 6.10 -12.96 6.41
C PHE A 278 4.76 -12.98 7.15
N GLU A 279 4.46 -11.95 7.96
CA GLU A 279 3.17 -11.89 8.65
C GLU A 279 1.99 -11.68 7.70
N ASP A 280 2.21 -11.32 6.43
CA ASP A 280 1.14 -11.24 5.42
C ASP A 280 0.63 -12.63 5.00
N LEU A 281 1.36 -13.69 5.34
CA LEU A 281 1.02 -15.06 4.98
C LEU A 281 0.34 -15.76 6.14
N ILE A 282 -0.81 -16.36 5.86
CA ILE A 282 -1.39 -17.38 6.73
C ILE A 282 -0.93 -18.71 6.18
N ILE A 283 -0.06 -19.39 6.93
CA ILE A 283 0.46 -20.71 6.56
C ILE A 283 -0.23 -21.73 7.44
N VAL A 284 -1.03 -22.58 6.82
CA VAL A 284 -1.70 -23.71 7.47
C VAL A 284 -1.01 -24.98 7.00
N GLN A 285 -0.54 -25.77 7.96
CA GLN A 285 0.00 -27.09 7.67
C GLN A 285 -1.16 -28.08 7.58
N ILE A 286 -1.34 -28.72 6.42
CA ILE A 286 -2.36 -29.74 6.19
C ILE A 286 -1.62 -30.99 5.73
N ASP A 287 -1.58 -32.00 6.60
CA ASP A 287 -0.77 -33.20 6.41
C ASP A 287 0.72 -32.85 6.14
N ASP A 288 1.29 -33.34 5.05
CA ASP A 288 2.66 -33.04 4.60
C ASP A 288 2.76 -31.77 3.73
N ASP A 289 1.63 -31.13 3.40
CA ASP A 289 1.57 -29.95 2.53
C ASP A 289 1.36 -28.64 3.32
N GLN A 290 1.90 -27.55 2.78
CA GLN A 290 1.67 -26.20 3.30
C GLN A 290 0.67 -25.44 2.43
N VAL A 291 -0.45 -25.04 3.02
CA VAL A 291 -1.39 -24.12 2.38
C VAL A 291 -1.02 -22.69 2.77
N ILE A 292 -0.65 -21.90 1.76
CA ILE A 292 -0.31 -20.49 1.93
C ILE A 292 -1.50 -19.67 1.48
N ASN A 293 -2.03 -18.83 2.36
CA ASN A 293 -3.08 -17.89 2.03
C ASN A 293 -2.52 -16.46 2.09
N ALA A 294 -2.41 -15.84 0.92
CA ALA A 294 -2.03 -14.43 0.75
C ALA A 294 -3.24 -13.52 0.47
N GLU A 295 -4.44 -14.10 0.35
CA GLU A 295 -5.70 -13.39 0.04
C GLU A 295 -6.06 -12.40 1.14
N THR A 296 -5.97 -12.82 2.41
CA THR A 296 -6.23 -11.96 3.56
C THR A 296 -5.34 -10.72 3.56
N SER A 297 -4.08 -10.84 3.12
CA SER A 297 -3.19 -9.66 3.00
C SER A 297 -3.73 -8.66 1.98
N LEU A 298 -4.14 -9.12 0.81
CA LEU A 298 -4.72 -8.26 -0.22
C LEU A 298 -6.04 -7.64 0.27
N ALA A 299 -6.90 -8.42 0.92
CA ALA A 299 -8.17 -7.96 1.49
C ALA A 299 -7.97 -6.81 2.50
N ILE A 300 -6.98 -6.93 3.39
CA ILE A 300 -6.63 -5.85 4.35
C ILE A 300 -6.12 -4.60 3.62
N ARG A 301 -5.30 -4.77 2.57
CA ARG A 301 -4.79 -3.66 1.76
C ARG A 301 -5.90 -2.92 1.03
N ILE A 302 -6.88 -3.64 0.48
CA ILE A 302 -8.06 -3.04 -0.14
C ILE A 302 -8.83 -2.18 0.85
N LEU A 303 -9.11 -2.70 2.06
CA LEU A 303 -9.79 -1.92 3.08
C LEU A 303 -8.98 -0.68 3.47
N TYR A 304 -7.69 -0.84 3.71
CA TYR A 304 -6.82 0.26 4.10
C TYR A 304 -6.78 1.37 3.04
N GLU A 305 -6.58 1.01 1.77
CA GLU A 305 -6.42 1.98 0.67
C GLU A 305 -7.76 2.63 0.27
N TYR A 306 -8.87 1.90 0.35
CA TYR A 306 -10.19 2.45 0.05
C TYR A 306 -10.72 3.33 1.20
N PHE A 307 -10.63 2.86 2.45
CA PHE A 307 -11.23 3.56 3.58
C PHE A 307 -10.32 4.64 4.18
N ARG A 308 -8.99 4.43 4.10
CA ARG A 308 -7.94 5.28 4.68
C ARG A 308 -8.29 5.73 6.09
N PRO A 309 -8.48 4.76 7.01
CA PRO A 309 -8.93 5.06 8.35
C PRO A 309 -7.90 5.95 9.05
N LYS A 310 -8.42 6.82 9.91
CA LYS A 310 -7.66 7.72 10.78
C LYS A 310 -8.18 7.59 12.20
N HIS A 311 -7.29 7.83 13.15
CA HIS A 311 -7.67 8.10 14.54
C HIS A 311 -7.49 9.60 14.84
N ASN A 312 -7.88 10.02 16.04
CA ASN A 312 -7.91 11.43 16.44
C ASN A 312 -6.54 12.13 16.41
N TYR A 313 -5.42 11.40 16.31
CA TYR A 313 -4.05 11.96 16.33
C TYR A 313 -3.31 11.79 15.00
N GLY A 314 -3.93 11.19 13.97
CA GLY A 314 -3.24 11.00 12.69
C GLY A 314 -3.82 9.91 11.79
N ARG A 315 -3.18 9.78 10.63
CA ARG A 315 -3.46 8.69 9.69
C ARG A 315 -2.80 7.41 10.19
N PHE A 316 -3.50 6.28 10.10
CA PHE A 316 -2.85 4.99 10.30
C PHE A 316 -1.77 4.79 9.25
N SER A 317 -0.63 4.23 9.65
CA SER A 317 0.21 3.51 8.69
C SER A 317 -0.45 2.17 8.35
N PHE A 318 -0.10 1.59 7.20
CA PHE A 318 -0.59 0.26 6.86
C PHE A 318 -0.20 -0.78 7.92
N SER A 319 1.02 -0.68 8.48
CA SER A 319 1.49 -1.59 9.52
C SER A 319 0.62 -1.53 10.78
N ASP A 320 0.24 -0.33 11.21
CA ASP A 320 -0.61 -0.14 12.39
C ASP A 320 -2.02 -0.65 12.15
N PHE A 321 -2.59 -0.34 10.98
CA PHE A 321 -3.90 -0.84 10.59
C PHE A 321 -3.93 -2.36 10.48
N ARG A 322 -2.94 -2.98 9.83
CA ARG A 322 -2.80 -4.43 9.75
C ARG A 322 -2.69 -5.07 11.12
N SER A 323 -1.91 -4.45 12.02
CA SER A 323 -1.75 -4.93 13.40
C SER A 323 -3.07 -4.86 14.16
N LEU A 324 -3.86 -3.80 13.95
CA LEU A 324 -5.19 -3.65 14.52
C LEU A 324 -6.14 -4.75 14.03
N CYS A 325 -6.20 -5.01 12.71
CA CYS A 325 -7.03 -6.09 12.16
C CYS A 325 -6.69 -7.46 12.78
N LYS A 326 -5.40 -7.73 12.97
CA LYS A 326 -4.90 -9.01 13.51
C LYS A 326 -5.14 -9.23 15.00
N LYS A 327 -5.57 -8.22 15.76
CA LYS A 327 -5.93 -8.39 17.18
C LYS A 327 -7.21 -9.22 17.37
N HIS A 328 -7.95 -9.47 16.29
CA HIS A 328 -9.23 -10.17 16.32
C HIS A 328 -9.08 -11.61 15.83
N SER A 329 -9.63 -12.57 16.58
CA SER A 329 -9.36 -14.00 16.45
C SER A 329 -9.81 -14.64 15.12
N THR A 330 -10.67 -13.99 14.35
CA THR A 330 -11.23 -14.53 13.10
C THR A 330 -10.64 -13.89 11.84
N ILE A 331 -9.54 -13.12 11.94
CA ILE A 331 -8.93 -12.44 10.78
C ILE A 331 -8.54 -13.41 9.65
N SER A 332 -8.26 -14.68 9.98
CA SER A 332 -7.95 -15.72 8.99
C SER A 332 -9.13 -16.10 8.09
N GLU A 333 -10.35 -15.75 8.48
CA GLU A 333 -11.56 -15.93 7.68
C GLU A 333 -11.81 -14.74 6.73
N PHE A 334 -10.97 -13.70 6.80
CA PHE A 334 -11.14 -12.53 5.94
C PHE A 334 -10.72 -12.84 4.51
N THR A 335 -11.70 -12.85 3.60
CA THR A 335 -11.53 -13.15 2.17
C THR A 335 -11.52 -11.89 1.32
N LEU A 336 -11.01 -12.01 0.09
CA LEU A 336 -11.10 -10.99 -0.94
C LEU A 336 -12.57 -10.69 -1.26
N ASN A 337 -13.43 -11.70 -1.34
CA ASN A 337 -14.87 -11.50 -1.54
C ASN A 337 -15.46 -10.56 -0.48
N THR A 338 -15.19 -10.83 0.80
CA THR A 338 -15.69 -10.00 1.90
C THR A 338 -15.20 -8.56 1.75
N ALA A 339 -13.93 -8.33 1.44
CA ALA A 339 -13.40 -6.99 1.23
C ALA A 339 -14.09 -6.25 0.06
N LEU A 340 -14.29 -6.93 -1.08
CA LEU A 340 -14.95 -6.33 -2.24
C LEU A 340 -16.43 -6.02 -1.95
N GLN A 341 -17.13 -6.88 -1.21
CA GLN A 341 -18.52 -6.63 -0.81
C GLN A 341 -18.64 -5.46 0.19
N VAL A 342 -17.65 -5.25 1.06
CA VAL A 342 -17.58 -4.07 1.92
C VAL A 342 -17.46 -2.79 1.08
N VAL A 343 -16.60 -2.79 0.06
CA VAL A 343 -16.46 -1.66 -0.89
C VAL A 343 -17.76 -1.43 -1.67
N HIS A 344 -18.40 -2.50 -2.15
CA HIS A 344 -19.69 -2.43 -2.85
C HIS A 344 -20.77 -1.78 -1.99
N THR A 345 -20.91 -2.24 -0.75
CA THR A 345 -21.88 -1.72 0.20
C THR A 345 -21.69 -0.22 0.45
N ASP A 346 -20.44 0.24 0.56
CA ASP A 346 -20.13 1.67 0.72
C ASP A 346 -20.45 2.49 -0.52
N THR A 347 -20.26 1.93 -1.72
CA THR A 347 -20.35 2.64 -3.00
C THR A 347 -21.80 2.91 -3.41
N VAL A 348 -22.65 1.89 -3.46
CA VAL A 348 -24.00 1.99 -4.04
C VAL A 348 -25.12 1.92 -3.01
N LYS A 349 -24.84 1.47 -1.77
CA LYS A 349 -25.81 1.24 -0.66
C LYS A 349 -27.03 0.35 -0.98
N GLN A 350 -27.29 0.06 -2.26
CA GLN A 350 -28.31 -0.82 -2.79
C GLN A 350 -27.65 -2.14 -3.23
N LYS A 351 -28.15 -3.27 -2.73
CA LYS A 351 -27.49 -4.58 -2.87
C LYS A 351 -27.36 -5.09 -4.31
N GLU A 352 -28.26 -4.70 -5.21
CA GLU A 352 -28.36 -5.28 -6.56
C GLU A 352 -27.67 -4.46 -7.66
N THR A 353 -27.13 -3.28 -7.34
CA THR A 353 -26.48 -2.45 -8.36
C THR A 353 -25.11 -3.02 -8.71
N LEU A 354 -24.87 -3.30 -9.99
CA LEU A 354 -23.54 -3.68 -10.49
C LEU A 354 -22.57 -2.50 -10.33
N ILE A 355 -21.39 -2.77 -9.77
CA ILE A 355 -20.25 -1.85 -9.81
C ILE A 355 -19.12 -2.44 -10.63
N VAL A 356 -18.29 -1.56 -11.21
CA VAL A 356 -17.00 -1.96 -11.80
C VAL A 356 -15.92 -1.67 -10.78
N LEU A 357 -15.18 -2.70 -10.33
CA LEU A 357 -14.10 -2.51 -9.37
C LEU A 357 -12.76 -2.82 -10.03
N VAL A 358 -11.95 -1.79 -10.24
CA VAL A 358 -10.60 -1.88 -10.77
C VAL A 358 -9.61 -1.91 -9.61
N LEU A 359 -8.78 -2.93 -9.55
CA LEU A 359 -7.78 -3.11 -8.50
C LEU A 359 -6.37 -3.18 -9.09
N GLY A 360 -5.59 -2.13 -8.93
CA GLY A 360 -4.15 -2.15 -9.17
C GLY A 360 -3.41 -2.81 -8.01
N ILE A 361 -2.58 -3.82 -8.30
CA ILE A 361 -1.77 -4.53 -7.30
C ILE A 361 -0.31 -4.36 -7.68
N ASP A 362 0.35 -3.36 -7.09
CA ASP A 362 1.74 -3.03 -7.38
C ASP A 362 2.73 -3.87 -6.56
N GLU A 363 3.92 -4.04 -7.12
CA GLU A 363 5.03 -4.85 -6.59
C GLU A 363 4.62 -6.26 -6.10
N PHE A 364 3.63 -6.91 -6.73
CA PHE A 364 3.17 -8.23 -6.25
C PHE A 364 4.28 -9.29 -6.22
N ASN A 365 5.32 -9.14 -7.05
CA ASN A 365 6.49 -10.01 -7.04
C ASN A 365 7.20 -10.06 -5.67
N LYS A 366 7.07 -9.03 -4.83
CA LYS A 366 7.62 -9.02 -3.46
C LYS A 366 7.00 -10.09 -2.57
N LEU A 367 5.76 -10.53 -2.84
CA LEU A 367 5.18 -11.69 -2.16
C LEU A 367 5.88 -13.00 -2.53
N HIS A 368 6.31 -13.12 -3.79
CA HIS A 368 7.07 -14.30 -4.23
C HIS A 368 8.41 -14.38 -3.51
N ASP A 369 9.06 -13.23 -3.28
CA ASP A 369 10.31 -13.12 -2.53
C ASP A 369 10.13 -13.56 -1.07
N VAL A 370 8.98 -13.27 -0.46
CA VAL A 370 8.65 -13.74 0.90
C VAL A 370 8.40 -15.24 0.90
N HIS A 371 7.58 -15.74 -0.03
CA HIS A 371 7.33 -17.17 -0.19
C HIS A 371 6.86 -17.50 -1.61
N LYS A 372 7.53 -18.45 -2.28
CA LYS A 372 7.26 -18.80 -3.69
C LYS A 372 5.79 -19.13 -3.98
N GLY A 373 5.14 -19.86 -3.07
CA GLY A 373 3.73 -20.23 -3.19
C GLY A 373 2.70 -19.11 -2.91
N ALA A 374 3.11 -17.96 -2.37
CA ALA A 374 2.19 -16.88 -2.00
C ALA A 374 1.54 -16.21 -3.23
N CYS A 375 2.34 -15.90 -4.26
CA CYS A 375 1.80 -15.33 -5.51
C CYS A 375 0.82 -16.29 -6.17
N LYS A 376 1.12 -17.59 -6.22
CA LYS A 376 0.22 -18.60 -6.77
C LYS A 376 -1.14 -18.60 -6.04
N ALA A 377 -1.12 -18.59 -4.71
CA ALA A 377 -2.34 -18.53 -3.91
C ALA A 377 -3.15 -17.26 -4.21
N LEU A 378 -2.46 -16.11 -4.26
CA LEU A 378 -3.10 -14.83 -4.57
C LEU A 378 -3.77 -14.82 -5.94
N VAL A 379 -3.08 -15.28 -6.98
CA VAL A 379 -3.61 -15.34 -8.35
C VAL A 379 -4.84 -16.25 -8.43
N ASN A 380 -4.84 -17.37 -7.70
CA ASN A 380 -6.00 -18.26 -7.64
C ASN A 380 -7.21 -17.59 -6.98
N SER A 381 -7.02 -16.87 -5.87
CA SER A 381 -8.10 -16.13 -5.20
C SER A 381 -8.63 -15.00 -6.08
N ILE A 382 -7.75 -14.24 -6.74
CA ILE A 382 -8.13 -13.18 -7.70
C ILE A 382 -8.95 -13.77 -8.85
N GLY A 383 -8.46 -14.85 -9.47
CA GLY A 383 -9.15 -15.50 -10.58
C GLY A 383 -10.51 -16.07 -10.17
N GLY A 384 -10.64 -16.63 -8.96
CA GLY A 384 -11.93 -17.09 -8.43
C GLY A 384 -12.93 -15.93 -8.29
N MET A 385 -12.47 -14.79 -7.76
CA MET A 385 -13.32 -13.59 -7.62
C MET A 385 -13.80 -13.01 -8.96
N MET A 386 -13.02 -13.15 -10.02
CA MET A 386 -13.45 -12.72 -11.36
C MET A 386 -14.62 -13.56 -11.91
N LEU A 387 -14.81 -14.79 -11.45
CA LEU A 387 -15.84 -15.72 -11.92
C LEU A 387 -17.09 -15.71 -11.03
N ASP A 388 -16.91 -15.58 -9.72
CA ASP A 388 -17.98 -15.83 -8.75
C ASP A 388 -18.79 -14.58 -8.38
N SER A 389 -18.32 -13.37 -8.74
CA SER A 389 -18.98 -12.13 -8.32
C SER A 389 -20.10 -11.72 -9.28
N GLN A 390 -21.34 -11.64 -8.77
CA GLN A 390 -22.51 -11.28 -9.56
C GLN A 390 -22.72 -9.76 -9.63
N ASN A 391 -22.59 -9.07 -8.48
CA ASN A 391 -22.83 -7.64 -8.31
C ASN A 391 -21.57 -6.77 -8.46
N ILE A 392 -20.40 -7.38 -8.71
CA ILE A 392 -19.14 -6.67 -8.93
C ILE A 392 -18.48 -7.23 -10.19
N PHE A 393 -18.27 -6.37 -11.18
CA PHE A 393 -17.39 -6.70 -12.30
C PHE A 393 -15.95 -6.36 -11.90
N PHE A 394 -15.15 -7.38 -11.58
CA PHE A 394 -13.83 -7.23 -10.99
C PHE A 394 -12.73 -7.19 -12.05
N ILE A 395 -11.90 -6.14 -12.05
CA ILE A 395 -10.80 -5.92 -12.98
C ILE A 395 -9.48 -5.81 -12.19
N PRO A 396 -8.80 -6.94 -11.92
CA PRO A 396 -7.49 -6.92 -11.29
C PRO A 396 -6.41 -6.55 -12.31
N ILE A 397 -5.44 -5.73 -11.93
CA ILE A 397 -4.26 -5.40 -12.74
C ILE A 397 -3.03 -5.63 -11.87
N MET A 398 -2.31 -6.71 -12.13
CA MET A 398 -1.11 -7.05 -11.37
C MET A 398 0.11 -6.37 -11.98
N ALA A 399 0.83 -5.58 -11.21
CA ALA A 399 2.06 -4.91 -11.63
C ALA A 399 3.25 -5.36 -10.78
N GLY A 400 4.35 -5.73 -11.43
CA GLY A 400 5.51 -6.25 -10.72
C GLY A 400 6.80 -6.11 -11.50
N THR A 401 7.91 -6.08 -10.77
CA THR A 401 9.26 -6.15 -11.34
C THR A 401 9.69 -7.60 -11.36
N ILE A 402 9.62 -8.22 -12.54
CA ILE A 402 9.84 -9.66 -12.71
C ILE A 402 11.14 -9.87 -13.48
N GLU A 403 12.12 -10.51 -12.82
CA GLU A 403 13.36 -10.96 -13.43
C GLU A 403 13.20 -12.43 -13.86
N GLY A 404 13.01 -12.66 -15.16
CA GLY A 404 12.83 -14.00 -15.74
C GLY A 404 11.45 -14.25 -16.36
N PRO A 405 11.16 -15.48 -16.84
CA PRO A 405 9.88 -15.80 -17.47
C PRO A 405 8.73 -15.53 -16.51
N LEU A 406 7.74 -14.74 -16.96
CA LEU A 406 6.53 -14.42 -16.20
C LEU A 406 5.79 -15.68 -15.74
N GLU A 407 5.89 -16.72 -16.56
CA GLU A 407 5.46 -18.08 -16.25
C GLU A 407 5.93 -18.47 -14.85
N GLU A 408 7.23 -18.44 -14.53
CA GLU A 408 7.78 -18.95 -13.27
C GLU A 408 7.16 -18.36 -11.99
N TYR A 409 6.57 -17.16 -12.07
CA TYR A 409 5.93 -16.47 -10.95
C TYR A 409 4.44 -16.83 -10.81
N ILE A 410 3.83 -17.39 -11.86
CA ILE A 410 2.38 -17.54 -12.04
C ILE A 410 1.99 -18.96 -12.58
N THR A 411 2.95 -19.85 -12.92
CA THR A 411 2.81 -20.99 -13.86
C THR A 411 1.76 -22.04 -13.53
N GLU A 412 1.16 -22.01 -12.35
CA GLU A 412 0.23 -23.04 -11.91
C GLU A 412 -1.16 -22.50 -11.60
N SER A 413 -1.38 -21.19 -11.79
CA SER A 413 -2.74 -20.66 -11.82
C SER A 413 -3.33 -21.08 -13.17
N ARG A 414 -4.42 -21.86 -13.18
CA ARG A 414 -5.10 -22.28 -14.43
C ARG A 414 -5.73 -21.10 -15.21
N TYR A 415 -5.42 -19.85 -14.82
CA TYR A 415 -5.89 -18.63 -15.42
C TYR A 415 -4.88 -18.14 -16.44
N LYS A 416 -5.36 -17.85 -17.65
CA LYS A 416 -4.51 -17.27 -18.68
C LYS A 416 -4.19 -15.82 -18.36
N GLN A 417 -3.02 -15.36 -18.77
CA GLN A 417 -2.58 -13.98 -18.56
C GLN A 417 -2.91 -13.12 -19.79
N LEU A 418 -3.37 -11.91 -19.55
CA LEU A 418 -3.40 -10.82 -20.52
C LEU A 418 -2.17 -9.94 -20.25
N ARG A 419 -1.09 -10.16 -20.99
CA ARG A 419 0.14 -9.38 -20.85
C ARG A 419 -0.10 -7.97 -21.37
N LEU A 420 0.06 -6.99 -20.50
CA LEU A 420 -0.04 -5.58 -20.81
C LEU A 420 1.38 -5.04 -21.05
N PRO A 421 1.74 -4.67 -22.29
CA PRO A 421 3.06 -4.14 -22.58
C PRO A 421 3.21 -2.74 -21.99
N LEU A 422 4.38 -2.42 -21.44
CA LEU A 422 4.72 -1.05 -21.07
C LEU A 422 6.06 -0.72 -21.71
N TYR A 423 6.01 0.02 -22.82
CA TYR A 423 7.18 0.32 -23.62
C TYR A 423 8.02 1.44 -22.99
N LEU A 424 9.32 1.44 -23.30
CA LEU A 424 10.16 2.58 -22.96
C LEU A 424 9.73 3.78 -23.81
N LEU A 425 9.80 4.97 -23.22
CA LEU A 425 9.45 6.22 -23.90
C LEU A 425 10.34 6.42 -25.13
N ASP A 426 9.76 6.77 -26.26
CA ASP A 426 10.57 7.28 -27.36
C ASP A 426 11.04 8.72 -27.06
N ARG A 427 11.94 9.22 -27.93
CA ARG A 427 12.52 10.55 -27.76
C ARG A 427 11.48 11.67 -27.83
N ASN A 428 10.44 11.51 -28.65
CA ASN A 428 9.39 12.51 -28.81
C ASN A 428 8.54 12.57 -27.52
N HIS A 429 8.13 11.41 -27.01
CA HIS A 429 7.45 11.28 -25.72
C HIS A 429 8.26 11.90 -24.58
N ALA A 430 9.55 11.55 -24.48
CA ALA A 430 10.41 12.09 -23.43
C ALA A 430 10.58 13.62 -23.53
N THR A 431 10.66 14.16 -24.74
CA THR A 431 10.73 15.62 -24.98
C THR A 431 9.40 16.30 -24.66
N GLU A 432 8.28 15.68 -25.02
CA GLU A 432 6.94 16.25 -24.79
C GLU A 432 6.63 16.39 -23.31
N ILE A 433 7.00 15.40 -22.50
CA ILE A 433 6.90 15.48 -21.03
C ILE A 433 7.59 16.76 -20.50
N GLY A 434 8.82 17.04 -20.96
CA GLY A 434 9.54 18.24 -20.53
C GLY A 434 8.85 19.56 -20.94
N LYS A 435 8.17 19.58 -22.09
CA LYS A 435 7.38 20.74 -22.54
C LYS A 435 6.12 20.93 -21.71
N THR A 436 5.38 19.85 -21.45
CA THR A 436 4.16 19.90 -20.63
C THR A 436 4.44 20.39 -19.21
N MET A 437 5.63 20.10 -18.69
CA MET A 437 6.11 20.63 -17.42
C MET A 437 6.55 22.11 -17.46
N GLY A 438 6.66 22.71 -18.64
CA GLY A 438 7.17 24.07 -18.81
C GLY A 438 8.68 24.21 -18.54
N LEU A 439 9.44 23.11 -18.51
CA LEU A 439 10.89 23.16 -18.31
C LEU A 439 11.64 23.55 -19.59
N ILE A 440 11.05 23.24 -20.74
CA ILE A 440 11.62 23.53 -22.06
C ILE A 440 10.54 24.02 -23.01
N ASP A 441 10.94 24.84 -23.98
CA ASP A 441 10.07 25.22 -25.10
C ASP A 441 10.30 24.32 -26.33
N GLU A 442 9.45 24.47 -27.33
CA GLU A 442 9.52 23.69 -28.56
C GLU A 442 10.84 23.90 -29.32
N LYS A 443 11.42 25.10 -29.26
CA LYS A 443 12.65 25.45 -29.96
C LYS A 443 13.85 24.80 -29.30
N TYR A 444 13.96 24.89 -27.98
CA TYR A 444 15.01 24.27 -27.18
C TYR A 444 14.97 22.75 -27.35
N GLY A 445 13.78 22.16 -27.16
CA GLY A 445 13.58 20.73 -27.33
C GLY A 445 14.06 20.25 -28.70
N LYS A 446 13.71 20.93 -29.80
CA LYS A 446 14.09 20.51 -31.16
C LYS A 446 15.55 20.80 -31.53
N LEU A 447 16.12 21.91 -31.08
CA LEU A 447 17.37 22.44 -31.65
C LEU A 447 18.59 22.29 -30.75
N HIS A 448 18.43 22.06 -29.45
CA HIS A 448 19.57 21.99 -28.55
C HIS A 448 20.26 20.61 -28.66
N PRO A 449 21.48 20.52 -29.23
CA PRO A 449 22.08 19.24 -29.61
C PRO A 449 22.40 18.37 -28.40
N TYR A 450 22.96 18.94 -27.33
CA TYR A 450 23.30 18.17 -26.13
C TYR A 450 22.07 17.62 -25.42
N PHE A 451 21.01 18.42 -25.26
CA PHE A 451 19.73 17.97 -24.75
C PHE A 451 19.18 16.80 -25.57
N GLN A 452 19.13 16.92 -26.91
CA GLN A 452 18.63 15.86 -27.78
C GLN A 452 19.43 14.55 -27.67
N VAL A 453 20.76 14.65 -27.56
CA VAL A 453 21.63 13.49 -27.32
C VAL A 453 21.34 12.90 -25.94
N SER A 454 21.28 13.72 -24.90
CA SER A 454 21.03 13.30 -23.52
C SER A 454 19.67 12.63 -23.33
N ILE A 455 18.60 13.15 -23.93
CA ILE A 455 17.29 12.47 -23.92
C ILE A 455 17.37 11.12 -24.65
N GLY A 456 18.17 11.04 -25.73
CA GLY A 456 18.49 9.78 -26.38
C GLY A 456 19.21 8.79 -25.44
N ASP A 457 20.21 9.28 -24.70
CA ASP A 457 21.04 8.47 -23.78
C ASP A 457 20.26 8.01 -22.54
N VAL A 458 19.27 8.78 -22.09
CA VAL A 458 18.29 8.36 -21.06
C VAL A 458 17.54 7.09 -21.51
N GLY A 459 17.43 6.86 -22.82
CA GLY A 459 16.97 5.58 -23.37
C GLY A 459 15.49 5.28 -23.13
N GLY A 460 14.68 6.31 -22.84
CA GLY A 460 13.24 6.15 -22.63
C GLY A 460 12.83 5.62 -21.25
N HIS A 461 13.79 5.40 -20.36
CA HIS A 461 13.52 4.88 -19.03
C HIS A 461 12.89 5.96 -18.14
N VAL A 462 11.63 5.78 -17.76
CA VAL A 462 10.81 6.81 -17.08
C VAL A 462 11.48 7.33 -15.82
N ARG A 463 12.02 6.45 -14.98
CA ARG A 463 12.67 6.87 -13.73
C ARG A 463 13.97 7.63 -13.97
N THR A 464 14.71 7.27 -15.00
CA THR A 464 15.94 8.00 -15.39
C THR A 464 15.58 9.37 -15.95
N LEU A 465 14.48 9.46 -16.72
CA LEU A 465 13.94 10.71 -17.22
C LEU A 465 13.45 11.62 -16.08
N GLU A 466 12.82 11.05 -15.04
CA GLU A 466 12.47 11.79 -13.82
C GLU A 466 13.72 12.44 -13.19
N TYR A 467 14.82 11.70 -13.03
CA TYR A 467 16.07 12.27 -12.52
C TYR A 467 16.67 13.33 -13.43
N PHE A 468 16.62 13.12 -14.75
CA PHE A 468 17.10 14.10 -15.71
C PHE A 468 16.35 15.43 -15.55
N TYR A 469 15.02 15.41 -15.54
CA TYR A 469 14.23 16.64 -15.41
C TYR A 469 14.25 17.23 -13.99
N GLU A 470 14.39 16.42 -12.95
CA GLU A 470 14.56 16.90 -11.58
C GLU A 470 15.87 17.71 -11.45
N PHE A 471 16.97 17.19 -11.99
CA PHE A 471 18.24 17.92 -11.99
C PHE A 471 18.22 19.12 -12.94
N PHE A 472 17.53 19.01 -14.07
CA PHE A 472 17.31 20.13 -14.98
C PHE A 472 16.59 21.29 -14.28
N GLU A 473 15.49 21.03 -13.58
CA GLU A 473 14.74 22.07 -12.87
C GLU A 473 15.58 22.70 -11.76
N ARG A 474 16.26 21.90 -10.93
CA ARG A 474 17.12 22.41 -9.86
C ARG A 474 18.26 23.29 -10.38
N GLU A 475 18.83 22.93 -11.51
CA GLU A 475 19.88 23.72 -12.13
C GLU A 475 19.33 25.03 -12.72
N MET A 476 18.13 25.00 -13.33
CA MET A 476 17.42 26.21 -13.73
C MET A 476 17.15 27.13 -12.54
N GLU A 477 16.63 26.61 -11.43
CA GLU A 477 16.39 27.40 -10.22
C GLU A 477 17.65 28.09 -9.68
N THR A 478 18.80 27.43 -9.82
CA THR A 478 20.08 27.94 -9.35
C THR A 478 20.67 29.01 -10.27
N LYS A 479 20.56 28.82 -11.60
CA LYS A 479 21.22 29.66 -12.61
C LYS A 479 20.32 30.74 -13.20
N ASP A 480 19.02 30.53 -13.17
CA ASP A 480 18.00 31.42 -13.67
C ASP A 480 16.76 31.36 -12.77
N PRO A 481 16.77 32.06 -11.61
CA PRO A 481 15.69 32.00 -10.62
C PRO A 481 14.30 32.36 -11.18
N ASP A 482 14.27 33.07 -12.31
CA ASP A 482 13.05 33.41 -13.03
C ASP A 482 12.48 32.25 -13.89
N LYS A 483 13.21 31.12 -14.04
CA LYS A 483 12.91 29.94 -14.88
C LYS A 483 12.54 30.29 -16.33
N LYS A 484 13.26 31.22 -16.97
CA LYS A 484 12.91 31.72 -18.31
C LYS A 484 13.79 31.18 -19.43
N ASP A 485 15.04 30.81 -19.13
CA ASP A 485 16.02 30.48 -20.16
C ASP A 485 16.66 29.08 -19.96
N PRO A 486 16.14 28.04 -20.64
CA PRO A 486 16.69 26.69 -20.57
C PRO A 486 18.11 26.57 -21.15
N TYR A 487 18.62 27.57 -21.88
CA TYR A 487 19.97 27.55 -22.45
C TYR A 487 21.07 27.81 -21.40
N LYS A 488 20.72 28.25 -20.18
CA LYS A 488 21.69 28.42 -19.08
C LYS A 488 22.05 27.10 -18.38
N VAL A 489 21.31 26.04 -18.67
CA VAL A 489 21.50 24.72 -18.07
C VAL A 489 22.69 24.00 -18.71
N GLU A 490 23.63 23.51 -17.89
CA GLU A 490 24.75 22.71 -18.36
C GLU A 490 24.36 21.23 -18.42
N ILE A 491 23.86 20.81 -19.58
CA ILE A 491 23.42 19.42 -19.83
C ILE A 491 24.47 18.37 -19.42
N ASN A 492 25.76 18.66 -19.63
CA ASN A 492 26.83 17.74 -19.22
C ASN A 492 26.83 17.50 -17.71
N HIS A 493 26.62 18.55 -16.91
CA HIS A 493 26.54 18.43 -15.46
C HIS A 493 25.36 17.57 -15.02
N ILE A 494 24.19 17.78 -15.64
CA ILE A 494 22.99 16.97 -15.41
C ILE A 494 23.26 15.49 -15.69
N MET A 495 23.84 15.17 -16.85
CA MET A 495 24.10 13.78 -17.22
C MET A 495 25.04 13.07 -16.25
N HIS A 496 26.07 13.76 -15.74
CA HIS A 496 26.92 13.19 -14.69
C HIS A 496 26.15 12.91 -13.39
N GLN A 497 25.21 13.78 -13.01
CA GLN A 497 24.35 13.55 -11.84
C GLN A 497 23.40 12.37 -12.06
N VAL A 498 22.78 12.29 -13.25
CA VAL A 498 21.91 11.16 -13.64
C VAL A 498 22.69 9.86 -13.59
N GLU A 499 23.87 9.79 -14.23
CA GLU A 499 24.72 8.61 -14.26
C GLU A 499 25.11 8.15 -12.83
N ALA A 500 25.55 9.09 -11.98
CA ALA A 500 25.90 8.78 -10.61
C ALA A 500 24.70 8.23 -9.82
N LYS A 501 23.52 8.84 -10.02
CA LYS A 501 22.27 8.46 -9.36
C LYS A 501 21.80 7.07 -9.77
N ILE A 502 21.75 6.76 -11.07
CA ILE A 502 21.35 5.44 -11.56
C ILE A 502 22.35 4.36 -11.19
N SER A 503 23.66 4.67 -11.21
CA SER A 503 24.71 3.73 -10.84
C SER A 503 24.61 3.34 -9.37
N TYR A 504 24.32 4.30 -8.50
CA TYR A 504 24.07 4.07 -7.08
C TYR A 504 22.80 3.24 -6.84
N GLU A 505 21.69 3.56 -7.49
CA GLU A 505 20.39 2.92 -7.22
C GLU A 505 20.25 1.52 -7.79
N TYR A 506 20.76 1.27 -9.00
CA TYR A 506 20.53 0.02 -9.72
C TYR A 506 21.74 -0.91 -9.74
N GLY A 507 22.90 -0.49 -9.22
CA GLY A 507 24.10 -1.32 -9.17
C GLY A 507 24.48 -1.88 -10.55
N LEU A 508 24.43 -1.04 -11.59
CA LEU A 508 24.50 -1.39 -13.03
C LEU A 508 25.68 -2.28 -13.45
N GLY A 509 26.71 -2.41 -12.61
CA GLY A 509 27.84 -3.32 -12.83
C GLY A 509 27.46 -4.79 -13.02
N SER A 510 26.33 -5.25 -12.46
CA SER A 510 25.91 -6.67 -12.50
C SER A 510 25.08 -7.06 -13.75
N TYR A 511 24.35 -6.13 -14.37
CA TYR A 511 23.39 -6.42 -15.46
C TYR A 511 23.94 -6.19 -16.88
N SER A 512 25.09 -5.50 -17.01
CA SER A 512 25.71 -5.12 -18.29
C SER A 512 25.93 -6.26 -19.29
N ARG A 513 25.99 -7.52 -18.82
CA ARG A 513 26.40 -8.68 -19.65
C ARG A 513 25.28 -9.34 -20.45
N TRP A 514 24.02 -9.17 -20.07
CA TRP A 514 22.87 -9.63 -20.89
C TRP A 514 22.67 -8.75 -22.12
N LEU A 515 23.00 -7.46 -21.98
CA LEU A 515 22.79 -6.47 -23.02
C LEU A 515 23.88 -6.47 -24.08
N THR A 516 25.01 -7.17 -23.89
CA THR A 516 26.11 -7.15 -24.87
C THR A 516 25.67 -7.63 -26.25
N GLU A 517 24.97 -8.76 -26.34
CA GLU A 517 24.48 -9.27 -27.63
C GLU A 517 23.42 -8.34 -28.23
N VAL A 518 22.49 -7.86 -27.39
CA VAL A 518 21.43 -6.93 -27.79
C VAL A 518 22.02 -5.63 -28.34
N LEU A 519 22.94 -5.01 -27.59
CA LEU A 519 23.64 -3.78 -27.95
C LEU A 519 24.43 -3.97 -29.24
N ALA A 520 25.15 -5.09 -29.38
CA ALA A 520 25.89 -5.38 -30.60
C ALA A 520 24.96 -5.42 -31.82
N LYS A 521 23.81 -6.11 -31.73
CA LYS A 521 22.84 -6.17 -32.83
C LYS A 521 22.17 -4.83 -33.10
N ALA A 522 21.84 -4.07 -32.06
CA ALA A 522 21.27 -2.74 -32.19
C ALA A 522 22.24 -1.76 -32.87
N ILE A 523 23.52 -1.73 -32.45
CA ILE A 523 24.57 -0.89 -33.04
C ILE A 523 24.82 -1.27 -34.50
N LEU A 524 24.82 -2.57 -34.80
CA LEU A 524 25.03 -3.08 -36.16
C LEU A 524 23.77 -3.00 -37.04
N ASN A 525 22.66 -2.49 -36.51
CA ASN A 525 21.35 -2.43 -37.15
C ASN A 525 20.91 -3.79 -37.74
N LEU A 526 21.17 -4.88 -37.01
CA LEU A 526 20.82 -6.22 -37.44
C LEU A 526 19.37 -6.53 -37.03
N PRO A 527 18.51 -6.97 -37.98
CA PRO A 527 17.15 -7.37 -37.65
C PRO A 527 17.17 -8.60 -36.75
N VAL A 528 16.21 -8.66 -35.82
CA VAL A 528 16.04 -9.79 -34.90
C VAL A 528 14.61 -10.33 -35.01
N ASN A 529 14.46 -11.64 -34.88
CA ASN A 529 13.12 -12.19 -34.66
C ASN A 529 12.79 -12.04 -33.16
N LYS A 530 11.59 -11.54 -32.85
CA LYS A 530 11.14 -11.36 -31.46
C LYS A 530 11.20 -12.66 -30.64
N ASP A 531 11.11 -13.82 -31.29
CA ASP A 531 11.11 -15.12 -30.63
C ASP A 531 12.52 -15.75 -30.51
N ASP A 532 13.55 -15.11 -31.07
CA ASP A 532 14.94 -15.55 -30.95
C ASP A 532 15.39 -15.54 -29.49
N LYS A 533 16.10 -16.59 -29.09
CA LYS A 533 16.57 -16.79 -27.72
C LYS A 533 17.98 -16.25 -27.52
N ILE A 534 18.15 -15.44 -26.49
CA ILE A 534 19.42 -14.97 -25.95
C ILE A 534 19.77 -15.86 -24.75
N LYS A 535 20.95 -16.48 -24.78
CA LYS A 535 21.42 -17.40 -23.74
C LYS A 535 22.52 -16.75 -22.91
N PHE A 536 22.37 -16.77 -21.58
CA PHE A 536 23.44 -16.36 -20.66
C PHE A 536 23.37 -17.16 -19.36
N ASN A 537 24.51 -17.67 -18.90
CA ASN A 537 24.66 -18.48 -17.67
C ASN A 537 23.61 -19.60 -17.52
N GLY A 538 23.29 -20.32 -18.61
CA GLY A 538 22.34 -21.44 -18.60
C GLY A 538 20.85 -21.04 -18.57
N LYS A 539 20.54 -19.74 -18.48
CA LYS A 539 19.18 -19.21 -18.63
C LYS A 539 18.99 -18.67 -20.05
N SER A 540 17.79 -18.84 -20.61
CA SER A 540 17.42 -18.31 -21.94
C SER A 540 16.23 -17.37 -21.84
N THR A 541 16.33 -16.20 -22.48
CA THR A 541 15.22 -15.23 -22.62
C THR A 541 15.00 -14.92 -24.11
N SER A 542 13.84 -14.42 -24.53
CA SER A 542 13.63 -13.95 -25.92
C SER A 542 13.70 -12.43 -26.05
N TYR A 543 13.88 -11.91 -27.26
CA TYR A 543 13.76 -10.46 -27.52
C TYR A 543 12.36 -9.93 -27.14
N ARG A 544 11.31 -10.72 -27.38
CA ARG A 544 9.94 -10.43 -26.95
C ARG A 544 9.87 -10.28 -25.44
N ASP A 545 10.47 -11.22 -24.71
CA ASP A 545 10.49 -11.19 -23.24
C ASP A 545 11.28 -9.97 -22.75
N LEU A 546 12.47 -9.70 -23.29
CA LEU A 546 13.25 -8.50 -22.97
C LEU A 546 12.50 -7.19 -23.26
N SER A 547 11.75 -7.14 -24.36
CA SER A 547 10.95 -5.97 -24.70
C SER A 547 9.76 -5.81 -23.77
N SER A 548 9.07 -6.90 -23.44
CA SER A 548 8.00 -6.89 -22.44
C SER A 548 8.51 -6.53 -21.03
N MET A 549 9.74 -6.91 -20.70
CA MET A 549 10.45 -6.50 -19.50
C MET A 549 10.86 -5.02 -19.54
N GLY A 550 10.62 -4.28 -20.62
CA GLY A 550 11.04 -2.88 -20.75
C GLY A 550 12.56 -2.70 -20.70
N LEU A 551 13.34 -3.74 -21.05
CA LEU A 551 14.80 -3.65 -21.14
C LEU A 551 15.24 -3.17 -22.53
N ILE A 552 14.41 -3.38 -23.55
CA ILE A 552 14.66 -3.01 -24.95
C ILE A 552 13.35 -2.55 -25.60
N ASN A 553 13.44 -1.73 -26.65
CA ASN A 553 12.32 -1.50 -27.56
C ASN A 553 12.56 -2.26 -28.87
N LEU A 554 11.54 -2.99 -29.33
CA LEU A 554 11.54 -3.61 -30.65
C LEU A 554 10.78 -2.72 -31.62
N VAL A 555 11.46 -2.33 -32.69
CA VAL A 555 10.87 -1.54 -33.78
C VAL A 555 10.72 -2.46 -34.99
N LEU A 556 9.63 -2.32 -35.74
CA LEU A 556 9.48 -3.02 -37.01
C LEU A 556 10.63 -2.62 -37.94
N ALA A 557 11.28 -3.60 -38.55
CA ALA A 557 12.30 -3.31 -39.55
C ALA A 557 11.63 -2.61 -40.73
N ASP A 558 12.10 -1.41 -41.08
CA ASP A 558 11.67 -0.72 -42.29
C ASP A 558 11.93 -1.64 -43.48
N THR A 559 10.86 -2.11 -44.14
CA THR A 559 10.93 -2.96 -45.34
C THR A 559 11.31 -2.18 -46.59
N THR A 560 11.88 -0.99 -46.45
CA THR A 560 12.43 -0.22 -47.57
C THR A 560 13.89 -0.58 -47.82
N THR A 561 14.09 -1.63 -48.58
CA THR A 561 15.15 -1.72 -49.60
C THR A 561 14.57 -2.32 -50.87
#